data_AF-A0A286UVB7-F1
#
_entry.id   AF-A0A286UVB7-F1
#
_cell.length_a   1.000
_cell.length_b   1.000
_cell.length_c   1.000
_cell.angle_alpha   90.00
_cell.angle_beta   90.00
_cell.angle_gamma   90.00
#
_symmetry.space_group_name_H-M   'P 1'
#
loop_
_entity.id
_entity.type
_entity.pdbx_description
1 polymer ?
#
loop_
_entity_poly.entity_id
_entity_poly.type
_entity_poly.pdbx_seq_one_letter_code
_entity_poly.pdbx_strand_id
1 'polypeptide(L)' 'MSELKLRRLMEHNARLKEDLARPRIRVSEASASLIRYCKQTKDHLVPSVWGPVNRGEDPYGPQRQPGLCGSCVIL' A
#
# COMPACT_ATOMS: atom_id res chain seq x y z
N MET A 1 33.00 9.31 -29.70
CA MET A 1 32.67 8.08 -28.94
C MET A 1 33.22 8.09 -27.51
N SER A 2 34.48 8.46 -27.28
CA SER A 2 35.12 8.50 -25.95
C SER A 2 34.45 9.51 -24.99
N GLU A 3 34.17 10.73 -25.45
CA GLU A 3 33.57 11.78 -24.62
C GLU A 3 32.14 11.44 -24.17
N LEU A 4 31.32 10.85 -25.05
CA LEU A 4 29.97 10.39 -24.69
C LEU A 4 30.01 9.27 -23.65
N LYS A 5 30.97 8.34 -23.77
CA LYS A 5 31.17 7.27 -22.78
C LYS A 5 31.61 7.85 -21.43
N LEU A 6 32.50 8.85 -21.44
CA LEU A 6 32.93 9.54 -20.23
C LEU A 6 31.77 10.26 -19.54
N ARG A 7 30.94 11.00 -20.28
CA ARG A 7 29.75 11.68 -19.74
C ARG A 7 28.80 10.69 -19.05
N ARG A 8 28.49 9.56 -19.70
CA ARG A 8 27.65 8.51 -19.12
C ARG A 8 28.23 7.94 -17.81
N LEU A 9 29.54 7.74 -17.75
CA LEU A 9 30.21 7.26 -16.54
C LEU A 9 30.15 8.29 -15.42
N MET A 10 30.34 9.56 -15.73
CA MET A 10 30.23 10.64 -14.74
C MET A 10 28.81 10.76 -14.18
N GLU A 11 27.79 10.73 -15.05
CA GLU A 11 26.38 10.73 -14.64
C GLU A 11 26.05 9.53 -13.76
N HIS A 12 26.52 8.33 -14.13
CA HIS A 12 26.30 7.13 -13.32
C HIS A 12 27.00 7.23 -11.96
N ASN A 13 28.24 7.73 -11.93
CA ASN A 13 28.97 7.94 -10.69
C ASN A 13 28.28 8.95 -9.77
N ALA A 14 27.70 10.02 -10.34
CA ALA A 14 26.91 10.99 -9.59
C ALA A 14 25.69 10.33 -8.93
N ARG A 15 24.92 9.54 -9.68
CA ARG A 15 23.75 8.81 -9.15
C ARG A 15 24.14 7.84 -8.04
N LEU A 16 25.23 7.09 -8.21
CA LEU A 16 25.73 6.16 -7.19
C LEU A 16 26.16 6.89 -5.91
N LYS A 17 26.78 8.06 -6.03
CA LYS A 17 27.15 8.90 -4.86
C LYS A 17 25.91 9.41 -4.12
N GLU A 18 24.88 9.81 -4.85
CA GLU A 18 23.59 10.23 -4.27
C GLU A 18 22.91 9.07 -3.52
N ASP A 19 22.82 7.90 -4.15
CA ASP A 19 22.24 6.69 -3.53
C ASP A 19 23.05 6.22 -2.31
N LEU A 20 24.38 6.37 -2.36
CA LEU A 20 25.25 6.05 -1.24
C LEU A 20 24.97 6.96 -0.04
N ALA A 21 24.78 8.26 -0.29
CA ALA A 21 24.53 9.29 0.72
C ALA A 21 23.11 9.28 1.29
N ARG A 22 22.16 8.55 0.67
CA ARG A 22 20.78 8.45 1.16
C ARG A 22 20.74 7.91 2.60
N PRO A 23 20.07 8.60 3.54
CA PRO A 23 19.99 8.15 4.92
C PRO A 23 19.23 6.82 5.01
N ARG A 24 19.76 5.89 5.81
CA ARG A 24 19.18 4.56 6.03
C ARG A 24 18.80 4.40 7.50
N ILE A 25 17.69 3.71 7.75
CA ILE A 25 17.29 3.29 9.09
C ILE A 25 17.63 1.81 9.30
N ARG A 26 17.68 1.37 10.56
CA ARG A 26 17.91 -0.04 10.86
C ARG A 26 16.71 -0.87 10.44
N VAL A 27 16.96 -2.08 9.94
CA VAL A 27 15.87 -2.99 9.52
C VAL A 27 14.93 -3.29 10.68
N SER A 28 15.45 -3.49 11.89
CA SER A 28 14.62 -3.72 13.09
C SER A 28 13.67 -2.57 13.39
N GLU A 29 14.11 -1.32 13.18
CA GLU A 29 13.29 -0.13 13.36
C GLU A 29 12.22 0.00 12.27
N ALA A 30 12.61 -0.23 11.01
CA ALA A 30 11.67 -0.25 9.89
C ALA A 30 10.57 -1.30 10.08
N SER A 31 10.94 -2.53 10.46
CA SER A 31 10.00 -3.62 10.73
C SER A 31 9.08 -3.30 11.90
N ALA A 32 9.60 -2.72 12.99
CA ALA A 32 8.79 -2.31 14.13
C ALA A 32 7.76 -1.23 13.74
N SER A 33 8.15 -0.29 12.88
CA SER A 33 7.25 0.74 12.35
C SER A 33 6.12 0.14 11.51
N LEU A 34 6.45 -0.78 10.60
CA LEU A 34 5.45 -1.48 9.78
C LEU A 34 4.47 -2.28 10.65
N ILE A 35 4.96 -3.04 11.62
CA ILE A 35 4.12 -3.80 12.55
C ILE A 35 3.18 -2.86 13.32
N ARG A 36 3.68 -1.71 13.79
CA ARG A 36 2.87 -0.72 14.50
C ARG A 36 1.74 -0.20 13.61
N TYR A 37 2.06 0.17 12.36
CA TYR A 37 1.06 0.64 11.40
C TYR A 37 -0.02 -0.41 11.15
N CYS A 38 0.38 -1.65 10.84
CA CYS A 38 -0.55 -2.74 10.61
C CYS A 38 -1.39 -3.14 11.83
N LYS A 39 -1.00 -2.73 13.05
CA LYS A 39 -1.79 -2.96 14.28
C LYS A 39 -2.72 -1.81 14.63
N GLN A 40 -2.51 -0.63 14.06
CA GLN A 40 -3.31 0.58 14.36
C GLN A 40 -4.35 0.85 13.28
N THR A 41 -4.05 0.49 12.04
CA THR A 41 -4.93 0.72 10.89
C THR A 41 -5.77 -0.52 10.62
N LYS A 42 -7.08 -0.41 10.85
CA LYS A 42 -8.04 -1.49 10.57
C LYS A 42 -8.11 -1.77 9.07
N ASP A 43 -7.96 -3.05 8.70
CA ASP A 43 -8.13 -3.53 7.33
C ASP A 43 -9.35 -4.44 7.25
N HIS A 44 -10.36 -3.99 6.50
CA HIS A 44 -11.62 -4.70 6.29
C HIS A 44 -11.46 -5.96 5.42
N LEU A 45 -10.38 -6.06 4.63
CA LEU A 45 -10.07 -7.22 3.79
C LEU A 45 -9.33 -8.32 4.56
N VAL A 46 -9.01 -8.11 5.84
CA VAL A 46 -8.39 -9.12 6.70
C VAL A 46 -9.29 -9.42 7.93
N PRO A 47 -10.44 -10.10 7.73
CA PRO A 47 -11.39 -10.36 8.83
C PRO A 47 -10.85 -11.28 9.93
N SER A 48 -9.81 -12.07 9.63
CA SER A 48 -9.18 -12.96 10.62
C SER A 48 -8.50 -12.21 11.76
N VAL A 49 -8.04 -10.98 11.51
CA VAL A 49 -7.36 -10.14 12.51
C VAL A 49 -8.29 -9.05 13.01
N TRP A 50 -9.12 -8.47 12.14
CA TRP A 50 -9.94 -7.29 12.44
C TRP A 50 -11.43 -7.56 12.67
N GLY A 51 -11.87 -8.80 12.50
CA GLY A 51 -13.27 -9.21 12.58
C GLY A 51 -14.06 -8.94 11.29
N PRO A 52 -15.30 -9.46 11.19
CA PRO A 52 -16.14 -9.26 10.01
C PRO A 52 -16.50 -7.78 9.81
N VAL A 53 -16.61 -7.37 8.56
CA VAL A 53 -17.06 -6.02 8.19
C VAL A 53 -18.56 -5.91 8.50
N ASN A 54 -18.96 -4.87 9.22
CA ASN A 54 -20.37 -4.61 9.46
C ASN A 54 -21.07 -4.27 8.13
N ARG A 55 -22.25 -4.84 7.90
CA ARG A 55 -23.04 -4.60 6.67
C ARG A 55 -23.40 -3.12 6.42
N GLY A 56 -23.33 -2.27 7.43
CA GLY A 56 -23.51 -0.82 7.28
C GLY A 56 -22.23 -0.04 6.96
N GLU A 57 -21.05 -0.64 7.14
CA GLU A 57 -19.74 -0.06 6.81
C GLU A 57 -19.27 -0.47 5.41
N ASP A 58 -19.90 -1.48 4.80
CA ASP A 58 -19.59 -1.96 3.46
C ASP A 58 -20.42 -1.22 2.39
N PRO A 59 -19.82 -0.29 1.61
CA PRO A 59 -20.52 0.44 0.57
C PRO A 59 -20.93 -0.44 -0.62
N TYR A 60 -20.38 -1.66 -0.73
CA TYR A 60 -20.71 -2.64 -1.78
C TYR A 60 -21.65 -3.74 -1.28
N GLY A 61 -22.00 -3.73 0.01
CA GLY A 61 -23.00 -4.64 0.58
C GLY A 61 -24.40 -4.36 0.00
N PRO A 62 -25.30 -5.35 0.01
CA PRO A 62 -26.67 -5.15 -0.46
C PRO A 62 -27.36 -4.07 0.39
N GLN A 63 -27.50 -2.86 -0.17
CA GLN A 63 -28.24 -1.78 0.46
C GLN A 63 -29.70 -2.21 0.57
N ARG A 64 -30.20 -2.41 1.79
CA ARG A 64 -31.65 -2.41 2.04
C ARG A 64 -32.15 -0.98 1.85
N GLN A 65 -32.33 -0.54 0.61
CA GLN A 65 -33.15 0.61 0.29
C GLN A 65 -34.62 0.20 0.44
N PRO A 66 -35.38 0.78 1.38
CA PRO A 66 -36.83 0.67 1.34
C PRO A 66 -37.32 1.60 0.24
N GLY A 67 -37.39 1.13 -1.01
CA GLY A 67 -38.15 1.84 -2.03
C GLY A 67 -37.77 1.67 -3.50
N LEU A 68 -36.56 1.27 -3.88
CA LEU A 68 -36.21 1.18 -5.31
C LEU A 68 -35.63 -0.19 -5.69
N CYS A 69 -36.48 -0.97 -6.36
CA CYS A 69 -36.24 -2.11 -7.25
C CYS A 69 -35.19 -3.16 -6.81
N GLY A 70 -35.69 -4.30 -6.34
CA GLY A 70 -34.86 -5.48 -6.04
C GLY A 70 -35.64 -6.79 -5.99
N SER A 71 -36.65 -6.98 -6.84
CA SER A 71 -37.22 -8.30 -7.12
C SER A 71 -36.59 -8.90 -8.37
N CYS A 72 -35.29 -9.20 -8.31
CA CYS A 72 -34.68 -10.11 -9.27
C CYS A 72 -33.98 -11.20 -8.46
N VAL A 73 -34.74 -12.27 -8.20
CA VAL A 73 -34.20 -13.56 -7.77
C VAL A 73 -33.57 -14.17 -9.01
N ILE A 74 -32.26 -14.40 -8.99
CA ILE A 74 -31.62 -15.28 -9.96
C ILE A 74 -31.86 -16.71 -9.46
N LEU A 75 -32.78 -17.40 -10.14
CA LEU A 75 -32.85 -18.86 -10.22
C LEU A 75 -32.05 -19.30 -11.45
#